data_AF-A0A368W811-F1
#
_entry.id   AF-A0A368W811-F1
#
_cell.length_a   1.000
_cell.length_b   1.000
_cell.length_c   1.000
_cell.angle_alpha   90.00
_cell.angle_beta   90.00
_cell.angle_gamma   90.00
#
_symmetry.space_group_name_H-M   'P 1'
#
loop_
_entity.id
_entity.type
_entity.pdbx_description
1 polymer ?
#
loop_
_entity_poly.entity_id
_entity_poly.type
_entity_poly.pdbx_seq_one_letter_code
_entity_poly.pdbx_strand_id
1 'polypeptide(L)' 'MAERMVVLAAAFGIMTLFDWYLLRKKMTKQEKAVYFILLFISLYLGFDYAINKNWADIYDVINPVFGGVAKAIDDYLNVK' A
#
# COMPACT_ATOMS: atom_id res chain seq x y z
N MET A 1 -13.96 14.05 6.09
CA MET A 1 -14.39 12.77 5.48
C MET A 1 -14.57 12.92 3.98
N ALA A 2 -15.57 13.69 3.50
CA ALA A 2 -15.83 13.87 2.06
C ALA A 2 -14.64 14.50 1.30
N GLU A 3 -14.02 15.54 1.83
CA GLU A 3 -12.83 16.18 1.23
C GLU A 3 -11.67 15.20 1.07
N ARG A 4 -11.40 14.37 2.10
CA ARG A 4 -10.34 13.34 2.07
C ARG A 4 -10.63 12.26 1.03
N MET A 5 -11.89 11.84 0.90
CA MET A 5 -12.35 10.89 -0.13
C MET A 5 -12.19 11.47 -1.54
N VAL A 6 -12.51 12.75 -1.75
CA VAL A 6 -12.34 13.43 -3.04
C VAL A 6 -10.87 13.51 -3.43
N VAL A 7 -9.98 13.85 -2.49
CA VAL A 7 -8.53 13.88 -2.73
C VAL A 7 -8.01 12.49 -3.09
N LEU A 8 -8.44 11.44 -2.39
CA LEU A 8 -8.08 10.05 -2.72
C LEU A 8 -8.57 9.64 -4.11
N ALA A 9 -9.83 9.94 -4.42
CA ALA A 9 -10.42 9.62 -5.71
C ALA A 9 -9.68 10.34 -6.85
N ALA A 10 -9.30 11.61 -6.65
CA ALA A 10 -8.52 12.35 -7.63
C ALA A 10 -7.10 11.76 -7.77
N ALA A 11 -6.40 11.49 -6.67
CA ALA A 11 -5.03 10.96 -6.70
C ALA A 11 -4.96 9.58 -7.35
N PHE A 12 -5.74 8.61 -6.85
CA PHE A 12 -5.78 7.26 -7.42
C PHE A 12 -6.39 7.24 -8.82
N GLY A 13 -7.40 8.07 -9.09
CA GLY A 13 -8.02 8.18 -10.40
C GLY A 13 -7.03 8.64 -11.47
N ILE A 14 -6.33 9.75 -11.22
CA ILE A 14 -5.33 10.30 -12.15
C ILE A 14 -4.19 9.31 -12.36
N MET A 15 -3.63 8.77 -11.26
CA MET A 15 -2.53 7.81 -11.33
C MET A 15 -2.92 6.56 -12.14
N THR A 16 -4.08 5.95 -11.84
CA THR A 16 -4.51 4.71 -12.50
C THR A 16 -4.83 4.94 -13.98
N LEU A 17 -5.40 6.09 -14.34
CA LEU A 17 -5.63 6.46 -15.74
C LEU A 17 -4.32 6.66 -16.49
N PHE A 18 -3.34 7.33 -15.87
CA PHE A 18 -2.04 7.58 -16.45
C PHE A 18 -1.25 6.27 -16.67
N ASP A 19 -1.23 5.41 -15.64
CA ASP A 19 -0.58 4.11 -15.70
C ASP A 19 -1.26 3.18 -16.70
N TRP A 20 -2.60 3.21 -16.79
CA TRP A 20 -3.31 2.48 -17.83
C TRP A 20 -2.90 2.94 -19.24
N TYR A 21 -2.79 4.25 -19.46
CA TYR A 21 -2.43 4.78 -20.76
C TYR A 21 -0.99 4.40 -21.17
N LEU A 22 -0.03 4.50 -20.23
CA LEU A 22 1.40 4.31 -20.50
C LEU A 22 1.88 2.86 -20.39
N LEU A 23 1.38 2.10 -19.41
CA LEU A 23 1.95 0.81 -19.00
C LEU A 23 1.15 -0.40 -19.46
N ARG A 24 -0.10 -0.21 -19.94
CA ARG A 24 -1.02 -1.29 -20.39
C ARG A 24 -0.39 -2.39 -21.23
N LYS A 25 0.53 -2.02 -22.14
CA LYS A 25 1.18 -2.95 -23.08
C LYS A 25 2.64 -3.27 -22.73
N LYS A 26 3.21 -2.60 -21.72
CA LYS A 26 4.63 -2.69 -21.37
C LYS A 26 4.92 -3.64 -20.21
N MET A 27 3.88 -4.07 -19.47
CA MET A 27 4.03 -4.94 -18.31
C MET A 27 3.76 -6.41 -18.65
N THR A 28 4.61 -7.28 -18.11
CA THR A 28 4.40 -8.72 -18.07
C THR A 28 3.27 -9.11 -17.11
N LYS A 29 2.79 -10.36 -17.18
CA LYS A 29 1.71 -10.86 -16.29
C LYS A 29 2.11 -10.81 -14.80
N GLN A 30 3.38 -11.09 -14.50
CA GLN A 30 3.91 -11.07 -13.12
C GLN A 30 3.97 -9.64 -12.58
N GLU A 31 4.51 -8.69 -13.34
CA GLU A 31 4.56 -7.27 -12.94
C GLU A 31 3.16 -6.69 -12.75
N LYS A 32 2.21 -7.06 -13.61
CA LYS A 32 0.82 -6.64 -13.46
C LYS A 32 0.19 -7.17 -12.17
N ALA A 33 0.50 -8.39 -11.76
CA ALA A 33 0.02 -8.96 -10.51
C ALA A 33 0.60 -8.21 -9.30
N VAL A 34 1.91 -7.98 -9.27
CA VAL A 34 2.58 -7.23 -8.20
C VAL A 34 2.04 -5.80 -8.11
N TYR A 35 1.89 -5.12 -9.25
CA TYR A 35 1.30 -3.78 -9.30
C TYR A 35 -0.11 -3.76 -8.72
N PHE A 36 -0.97 -4.73 -9.08
CA PHE A 36 -2.32 -4.80 -8.53
C PHE A 36 -2.31 -5.00 -7.02
N ILE A 37 -1.44 -5.86 -6.50
CA ILE A 37 -1.30 -6.08 -5.05
C ILE A 37 -0.89 -4.77 -4.35
N LEU A 38 0.13 -4.07 -4.87
CA LEU A 38 0.59 -2.79 -4.31
C LEU A 38 -0.50 -1.71 -4.39
N LEU A 39 -1.25 -1.65 -5.49
CA LEU A 39 -2.36 -0.73 -5.67
C LEU A 39 -3.47 -0.98 -4.64
N PHE A 40 -3.84 -2.25 -4.42
CA PHE A 40 -4.85 -2.61 -3.41
C PHE A 40 -4.41 -2.28 -1.99
N ILE A 41 -3.15 -2.55 -1.64
CA ILE A 41 -2.59 -2.19 -0.32
C ILE A 41 -2.63 -0.67 -0.14
N SER A 42 -2.22 0.09 -1.16
CA SER A 42 -2.19 1.55 -1.12
C SER A 42 -3.60 2.14 -1.00
N LEU A 43 -4.59 1.59 -1.73
CA LEU A 43 -5.99 1.98 -1.62
C LEU A 43 -6.52 1.71 -0.22
N TYR A 44 -6.25 0.53 0.34
CA TYR A 44 -6.67 0.19 1.70
C TYR A 44 -6.14 1.21 2.72
N LEU A 45 -4.84 1.53 2.69
CA LEU A 45 -4.22 2.50 3.60
C LEU A 45 -4.79 3.91 3.39
N GLY A 46 -5.04 4.28 2.14
CA GLY A 46 -5.71 5.54 1.81
C GLY A 46 -7.11 5.62 2.42
N PHE A 47 -7.92 4.57 2.26
CA PHE A 47 -9.26 4.50 2.84
C PHE A 47 -9.23 4.54 4.37
N ASP A 48 -8.30 3.82 5.00
CA ASP A 48 -8.11 3.84 6.45
C ASP A 48 -7.84 5.27 6.96
N TYR A 49 -6.90 5.98 6.30
CA TYR A 49 -6.60 7.39 6.58
C TYR A 49 -7.82 8.32 6.37
N ALA A 50 -8.58 8.14 5.29
CA ALA A 50 -9.68 9.02 4.96
C ALA A 50 -10.92 8.81 5.83
N ILE A 51 -11.19 7.57 6.24
CA ILE A 51 -12.32 7.20 7.08
C ILE A 51 -11.98 7.42 8.56
N ASN A 52 -10.69 7.50 8.91
CA ASN A 52 -10.20 7.75 10.27
C ASN A 52 -10.86 6.82 11.30
N LYS A 53 -11.01 5.55 10.91
CA LYS A 53 -11.70 4.51 11.66
C LYS A 53 -10.65 3.43 11.92
N ASN A 54 -10.47 3.01 13.17
CA ASN A 54 -9.53 1.92 13.50
C ASN A 54 -10.01 0.61 12.86
N TRP A 55 -9.66 0.37 11.60
CA TRP A 55 -9.76 -0.95 10.98
C TRP A 55 -8.65 -1.84 11.54
N ALA A 56 -8.73 -3.15 11.29
CA ALA A 56 -7.68 -4.08 11.66
C ALA A 56 -6.37 -3.65 10.99
N ASP A 57 -5.39 -3.22 11.78
CA ASP A 57 -4.19 -2.60 11.26
C ASP A 57 -3.46 -3.61 10.36
N ILE A 58 -3.09 -3.19 9.15
CA ILE A 58 -2.22 -4.03 8.30
C ILE A 58 -0.95 -4.39 9.07
N TYR A 59 -0.51 -3.52 9.97
CA TYR A 59 0.59 -3.79 10.88
C TYR A 59 0.35 -5.05 11.73
N ASP A 60 -0.85 -5.27 12.27
CA ASP A 60 -1.19 -6.45 13.08
C ASP A 60 -1.14 -7.75 12.27
N VAL A 61 -1.41 -7.68 10.96
CA VAL A 61 -1.34 -8.85 10.06
C VAL A 61 0.09 -9.14 9.59
N ILE A 62 0.89 -8.09 9.40
CA ILE A 62 2.28 -8.19 8.91
C ILE A 62 3.25 -8.49 10.05
N ASN A 63 2.99 -8.02 11.27
CA ASN A 63 3.88 -8.17 12.43
C ASN A 63 4.20 -9.64 12.79
N PRO A 64 3.27 -10.61 12.74
CA PRO A 64 3.61 -12.02 12.95
C PRO A 64 4.59 -12.58 11.90
N VAL A 65 4.54 -12.06 10.67
CA VAL A 65 5.35 -12.55 9.53
C VAL A 65 6.71 -11.86 9.49
N PHE A 66 6.75 -10.55 9.70
CA PHE A 66 7.94 -9.73 9.53
C PHE A 66 8.52 -9.21 10.84
N GLY A 67 7.80 -9.30 11.96
CA GLY A 67 8.25 -8.81 13.26
C GLY A 67 9.50 -9.54 13.77
N GLY A 68 9.67 -10.83 13.44
CA GLY A 68 10.90 -11.55 13.70
C GLY A 68 12.10 -11.02 12.91
N VAL A 69 11.89 -10.64 11.65
CA VAL A 69 12.93 -10.05 10.78
C VAL A 69 13.25 -8.63 11.23
N ALA A 70 12.24 -7.83 11.56
CA ALA A 70 12.41 -6.49 12.09
C ALA A 70 13.20 -6.50 13.41
N LYS A 71 12.92 -7.45 14.30
CA LYS A 71 13.67 -7.65 15.54
C LYS A 71 15.12 -8.07 15.29
N ALA A 72 15.36 -8.95 14.32
CA ALA A 72 16.72 -9.34 13.95
C ALA A 72 17.54 -8.18 13.36
N ILE A 73 16.90 -7.28 12.60
CA ILE A 73 17.53 -6.05 12.09
C ILE A 73 17.82 -5.09 13.25
N ASP A 74 16.87 -4.90 14.16
CA ASP A 74 17.05 -4.04 15.33
C ASP A 74 18.19 -4.56 16.23
N ASP A 75 18.21 -5.86 16.53
CA ASP A 75 19.28 -6.51 17.30
C ASP A 75 20.65 -6.35 16.61
N TYR A 76 20.71 -6.41 15.27
CA TYR A 76 21.95 -6.20 14.51
C TYR A 76 22.42 -4.74 14.53
N LEU A 77 21.51 -3.77 14.52
CA LEU A 77 21.83 -2.34 14.50
C LEU A 77 22.06 -1.75 15.90
N ASN A 78 21.45 -2.32 16.94
CA ASN A 78 21.55 -1.89 18.33
C ASN A 78 22.57 -2.70 19.16
N VAL A 79 23.51 -3.39 18.52
CA VAL A 79 24.64 -4.00 19.22
C VAL A 79 25.50 -2.89 19.86
N LYS A 80 25.38 -2.75 21.18
CA LYS A 80 26.36 -2.07 22.04
C LYS A 80 27.61 -2.92 22.21
#